data_AF-A0A1S3HVV6-F1
#
_entry.id   AF-A0A1S3HVV6-F1
#
_cell.length_a   1.000
_cell.length_b   1.000
_cell.length_c   1.000
_cell.angle_alpha   90.00
_cell.angle_beta   90.00
_cell.angle_gamma   90.00
#
_symmetry.space_group_name_H-M   'P 1'
#
loop_
_entity.id
_entity.type
_entity.pdbx_description
1 polymer ?
#
loop_
_entity_poly.entity_id
_entity_poly.type
_entity_poly.pdbx_seq_one_letter_code
_entity_poly.pdbx_strand_id
1 'polypeptide(L)'
;MSNVFYGCGFLPEHKIQSGNGPLQISLQLVPKMLKPLVKEWIPQAFVISFKLETDPSLLLKKAKEALEKYSHQVVIGNILETRKELVWVVTATESSPFQIRLTPEEADSGVEIEKYITEYLAKMHETFITRADSVK
;
A
#
# COMPACT_ATOMS: atom_id res chain seq x y z
N MET A 1 4.96 6.38 3.22
CA MET A 1 6.20 6.70 2.49
C MET A 1 5.98 7.96 1.69
N SER A 2 6.90 8.93 1.76
CA SER A 2 6.77 10.19 1.01
C SER A 2 6.86 9.94 -0.49
N ASN A 3 6.03 10.64 -1.28
CA ASN A 3 6.07 10.55 -2.74
C ASN A 3 7.09 11.50 -3.37
N VAL A 4 7.56 12.47 -2.59
CA VAL A 4 8.51 13.51 -2.96
C VAL A 4 9.57 13.67 -1.87
N PHE A 5 10.77 14.13 -2.22
CA PHE A 5 11.89 14.31 -1.31
C PHE A 5 12.82 15.45 -1.76
N TYR A 6 13.66 15.94 -0.86
CA TYR A 6 14.80 16.78 -1.21
C TYR A 6 15.98 15.89 -1.59
N GLY A 7 16.54 16.10 -2.79
CA GLY A 7 17.80 15.47 -3.16
C GLY A 7 18.90 15.84 -2.16
N CYS A 8 19.82 14.90 -1.86
CA CYS A 8 20.86 15.09 -0.85
C CYS A 8 21.68 16.38 -1.06
N GLY A 9 21.94 16.77 -2.32
CA GLY A 9 22.66 18.00 -2.66
C GLY A 9 21.86 19.29 -2.52
N PHE A 10 20.57 19.21 -2.16
CA PHE A 10 19.66 20.35 -2.02
C PHE A 10 19.09 20.51 -0.60
N LEU A 11 19.55 19.68 0.35
CA LEU A 11 19.14 19.78 1.74
C LEU A 11 19.86 20.96 2.42
N PRO A 12 19.13 22.00 2.88
CA PRO A 12 19.76 23.11 3.59
C PRO A 12 20.23 22.64 4.98
N GLU A 13 21.47 22.98 5.34
CA GLU A 13 22.04 22.66 6.66
C GLU A 13 21.44 23.51 7.77
N HIS A 14 21.02 24.72 7.43
CA HIS A 14 20.51 25.70 8.38
C HIS A 14 19.00 25.91 8.19
N LYS A 15 18.35 26.33 9.27
CA LYS A 15 16.94 26.73 9.27
C LYS A 15 16.69 27.72 8.12
N ILE A 16 15.68 27.43 7.30
CA ILE A 16 15.17 28.35 6.28
C ILE A 16 14.69 29.62 6.98
N GLN A 17 15.31 30.75 6.67
CA GLN A 17 15.00 32.04 7.30
C GLN A 17 13.73 32.63 6.70
N SER A 18 12.93 33.30 7.53
CA SER A 18 11.78 34.07 7.06
C SER A 18 12.27 35.31 6.31
N GLY A 19 12.07 35.35 5.00
CA GLY A 19 12.34 36.52 4.16
C GLY A 19 11.06 37.34 3.87
N ASN A 20 11.22 38.46 3.14
CA ASN A 20 10.10 39.24 2.62
C ASN A 20 9.56 38.58 1.34
N GLY A 21 8.67 37.58 1.48
CA GLY A 21 8.01 36.92 0.36
C GLY A 21 7.45 35.54 0.71
N PRO A 22 6.64 34.94 -0.19
CA PRO A 22 6.13 33.60 0.01
C PRO A 22 7.24 32.56 -0.06
N LEU A 23 7.17 31.55 0.82
CA LEU A 23 8.09 30.41 0.81
C LEU A 23 7.81 29.51 -0.40
N GLN A 24 8.83 29.29 -1.23
CA GLN A 24 8.77 28.32 -2.32
C GLN A 24 9.57 27.06 -1.97
N ILE A 25 8.91 25.89 -2.04
CA ILE A 25 9.52 24.58 -1.80
C ILE A 25 9.53 23.80 -3.12
N SER A 26 10.72 23.39 -3.56
CA SER A 26 10.90 22.51 -4.73
C SER A 26 11.33 21.12 -4.28
N LEU A 27 10.62 20.09 -4.73
CA LEU A 27 10.85 18.69 -4.34
C LEU A 27 10.97 17.80 -5.57
N GLN A 28 11.76 16.75 -5.44
CA GLN A 28 11.94 15.73 -6.46
C GLN A 28 11.01 14.55 -6.22
N LEU A 29 10.58 13.87 -7.29
CA LEU A 29 9.77 12.66 -7.19
C LEU A 29 10.61 11.49 -6.69
N VAL A 30 10.08 10.73 -5.72
CA VAL A 30 10.74 9.52 -5.21
C VAL A 30 10.71 8.42 -6.28
N PRO A 31 11.86 7.80 -6.62
CA PRO A 31 11.92 6.65 -7.50
C PRO A 31 11.01 5.51 -7.02
N LYS A 32 10.32 4.84 -7.94
CA LYS A 32 9.36 3.79 -7.57
C LYS A 32 10.07 2.46 -7.33
N MET A 33 10.53 2.29 -6.09
CA MET A 33 11.35 1.13 -5.65
C MET A 33 10.60 -0.21 -5.59
N LEU A 34 9.26 -0.20 -5.63
CA LEU A 34 8.49 -1.44 -5.52
C LEU A 34 8.69 -2.37 -6.72
N LYS A 35 8.90 -1.83 -7.93
CA LYS A 35 9.14 -2.65 -9.14
C LYS A 35 10.46 -3.45 -9.06
N PRO A 36 11.63 -2.83 -8.81
CA PRO A 36 12.87 -3.59 -8.68
C PRO A 36 12.84 -4.51 -7.46
N LEU A 37 12.18 -4.11 -6.35
CA LEU A 37 12.00 -4.99 -5.20
C LEU A 37 11.33 -6.32 -5.62
N VAL A 38 10.17 -6.24 -6.29
CA VAL A 38 9.39 -7.41 -6.67
C VAL A 38 10.09 -8.24 -7.74
N LYS A 39 10.72 -7.61 -8.75
CA LYS A 39 11.24 -8.33 -9.93
C LYS A 39 12.69 -8.81 -9.80
N GLU A 40 13.51 -8.08 -9.04
CA GLU A 40 14.96 -8.30 -9.03
C GLU A 40 15.45 -8.75 -7.66
N TRP A 41 14.95 -8.15 -6.57
CA TRP A 41 15.51 -8.38 -5.23
C TRP A 41 14.87 -9.57 -4.53
N ILE A 42 13.54 -9.71 -4.62
CA ILE A 42 12.79 -10.77 -3.93
C ILE A 42 11.73 -11.43 -4.82
N PRO A 43 12.09 -12.01 -5.98
CA PRO A 43 11.13 -12.54 -6.96
C PRO A 43 10.29 -13.73 -6.46
N GLN A 44 10.72 -14.40 -5.39
CA GLN A 44 10.01 -15.54 -4.79
C GLN A 44 9.18 -15.15 -3.56
N ALA A 45 9.22 -13.89 -3.14
CA ALA A 45 8.47 -13.44 -1.98
C ALA A 45 7.01 -13.14 -2.32
N PHE A 46 6.14 -13.31 -1.33
CA PHE A 46 4.77 -12.83 -1.37
C PHE A 46 4.74 -11.36 -0.96
N VAL A 47 4.57 -10.47 -1.93
CA VAL A 47 4.63 -9.02 -1.76
C VAL A 47 3.22 -8.44 -1.72
N ILE A 48 2.96 -7.73 -0.62
CA ILE A 48 1.71 -7.04 -0.34
C ILE A 48 2.01 -5.55 -0.27
N SER A 49 1.19 -4.71 -0.92
CA SER A 49 1.30 -3.26 -0.76
C SER A 49 0.01 -2.66 -0.24
N PHE A 50 0.11 -1.52 0.45
CA PHE A 50 -1.03 -0.78 0.95
C PHE A 50 -1.30 0.46 0.09
N LYS A 51 -2.57 0.74 -0.16
CA LYS A 51 -3.04 1.89 -0.91
C LYS A 51 -4.07 2.67 -0.08
N LEU A 52 -3.64 3.81 0.43
CA LEU A 52 -4.50 4.78 1.11
C LEU A 52 -4.98 5.82 0.08
N GLU A 53 -6.29 6.03 0.01
CA GLU A 53 -6.93 7.10 -0.77
C GLU A 53 -7.98 7.84 0.09
N THR A 54 -8.41 9.02 -0.35
CA THR A 54 -9.52 9.77 0.26
C THR A 54 -10.76 9.77 -0.63
N ASP A 55 -10.61 9.42 -1.91
CA ASP A 55 -11.71 9.32 -2.87
C ASP A 55 -12.02 7.83 -3.15
N PRO A 56 -13.20 7.32 -2.72
CA PRO A 56 -13.63 5.95 -2.97
C PRO A 56 -13.63 5.55 -4.44
N SER A 57 -13.89 6.49 -5.35
CA SER A 57 -13.94 6.22 -6.80
C SER A 57 -12.56 5.91 -7.39
N LEU A 58 -11.50 6.40 -6.74
CA LEU A 58 -10.11 6.21 -7.19
C LEU A 58 -9.46 4.96 -6.61
N LEU A 59 -9.90 4.49 -5.44
CA LEU A 59 -9.22 3.43 -4.69
C LEU A 59 -9.01 2.15 -5.52
N LEU A 60 -10.08 1.58 -6.07
CA LEU A 60 -10.00 0.33 -6.82
C LEU A 60 -9.19 0.49 -8.12
N LYS A 61 -9.33 1.64 -8.79
CA LYS A 61 -8.55 1.96 -9.98
C LYS A 61 -7.05 2.03 -9.66
N LYS A 62 -6.67 2.76 -8.60
CA LYS A 62 -5.29 2.94 -8.16
C LYS A 62 -4.67 1.64 -7.63
N ALA A 63 -5.47 0.77 -7.04
CA ALA A 63 -5.05 -0.56 -6.61
C ALA A 63 -4.72 -1.46 -7.81
N LYS A 64 -5.61 -1.52 -8.82
CA LYS A 64 -5.38 -2.27 -10.06
C LYS A 64 -4.16 -1.75 -10.84
N GLU A 65 -4.03 -0.44 -11.00
CA GLU A 65 -2.85 0.20 -11.60
C GLU A 65 -1.54 -0.20 -10.88
N ALA A 66 -1.57 -0.33 -9.54
CA ALA A 66 -0.40 -0.75 -8.77
C ALA A 66 -0.05 -2.23 -8.99
N LEU A 67 -1.04 -3.12 -9.04
CA LEU A 67 -0.83 -4.54 -9.36
C LEU A 67 -0.19 -4.70 -10.74
N GLU A 68 -0.72 -4.01 -11.77
CA GLU A 68 -0.18 -4.05 -13.13
C GLU A 68 1.25 -3.49 -13.19
N LYS A 69 1.48 -2.34 -12.55
CA LYS A 69 2.78 -1.64 -12.61
C LYS A 69 3.91 -2.39 -11.92
N TYR A 70 3.63 -2.99 -10.76
CA TYR A 70 4.65 -3.59 -9.90
C TYR A 70 4.66 -5.12 -9.95
N SER A 71 3.61 -5.74 -10.51
CA SER A 71 3.50 -7.20 -10.65
C SER A 71 3.61 -7.97 -9.33
N HIS A 72 3.09 -7.39 -8.24
CA HIS A 72 3.02 -8.02 -6.92
C HIS A 72 1.64 -8.64 -6.69
N GLN A 73 1.48 -9.44 -5.64
CA GLN A 73 0.36 -10.37 -5.52
C GLN A 73 -0.92 -9.70 -4.99
N VAL A 74 -0.79 -8.77 -4.04
CA VAL A 74 -1.94 -8.19 -3.32
C VAL A 74 -1.78 -6.71 -3.06
N VAL A 75 -2.85 -5.94 -3.26
CA VAL A 75 -2.99 -4.57 -2.75
C VAL A 75 -4.11 -4.54 -1.71
N ILE A 76 -3.79 -4.04 -0.52
CA ILE A 76 -4.77 -3.68 0.49
C ILE A 76 -5.12 -2.20 0.33
N GLY A 77 -6.32 -1.92 -0.18
CA GLY A 77 -6.85 -0.59 -0.36
C GLY A 77 -7.68 -0.14 0.83
N ASN A 78 -7.50 1.09 1.29
CA ASN A 78 -8.31 1.66 2.37
C ASN A 78 -8.60 3.14 2.13
N ILE A 79 -9.76 3.59 2.60
CA ILE A 79 -10.14 5.01 2.59
C ILE A 79 -9.73 5.64 3.92
N LEU A 80 -9.18 6.85 3.92
CA LEU A 80 -8.61 7.49 5.11
C LEU A 80 -9.60 7.57 6.28
N GLU A 81 -10.84 7.93 5.96
CA GLU A 81 -11.94 8.13 6.90
C GLU A 81 -12.37 6.81 7.54
N THR A 82 -12.42 5.72 6.78
CA THR A 82 -12.89 4.40 7.23
C THR A 82 -11.77 3.38 7.39
N ARG A 83 -10.50 3.83 7.48
CA ARG A 83 -9.31 2.96 7.43
C ARG A 83 -9.25 1.89 8.52
N LYS A 84 -9.93 2.13 9.65
CA LYS A 84 -10.00 1.20 10.79
C LYS A 84 -11.18 0.24 10.69
N GLU A 85 -12.11 0.47 9.78
CA GLU A 85 -13.40 -0.22 9.72
C GLU A 85 -13.55 -1.07 8.46
N LEU A 86 -12.96 -0.63 7.34
CA LEU A 86 -13.11 -1.26 6.04
C LEU A 86 -11.81 -1.21 5.25
N VAL A 87 -11.40 -2.38 4.75
CA VAL A 87 -10.36 -2.49 3.72
C VAL A 87 -10.82 -3.35 2.56
N TRP A 88 -10.24 -3.07 1.40
CA TRP A 88 -10.46 -3.77 0.15
C TRP A 88 -9.21 -4.57 -0.20
N VAL A 89 -9.35 -5.88 -0.34
CA VAL A 89 -8.29 -6.75 -0.82
C VAL A 89 -8.44 -6.91 -2.33
N VAL A 90 -7.43 -6.47 -3.07
CA VAL A 90 -7.40 -6.53 -4.53
C VAL A 90 -6.26 -7.44 -4.97
N THR A 91 -6.58 -8.43 -5.79
CA THR A 91 -5.62 -9.38 -6.36
C THR A 91 -5.62 -9.29 -7.89
N ALA A 92 -4.56 -9.75 -8.53
CA ALA A 92 -4.48 -9.75 -10.00
C ALA A 92 -5.34 -10.84 -10.65
N THR A 93 -5.68 -11.91 -9.91
CA THR A 93 -6.40 -13.07 -10.42
C THR A 93 -7.91 -12.96 -10.29
N GLU A 94 -8.40 -12.16 -9.33
CA GLU A 94 -9.83 -12.02 -9.06
C GLU A 94 -10.39 -10.75 -9.70
N SER A 95 -11.49 -10.91 -10.43
CA SER A 95 -12.18 -9.78 -11.08
C SER A 95 -12.85 -8.84 -10.07
N SER A 96 -13.31 -9.38 -8.94
CA SER A 96 -14.00 -8.66 -7.86
C SER A 96 -13.08 -8.49 -6.65
N PRO A 97 -12.97 -7.28 -6.08
CA PRO A 97 -12.24 -7.08 -4.84
C PRO A 97 -13.00 -7.66 -3.65
N PHE A 98 -12.26 -8.25 -2.71
CA PHE A 98 -12.81 -8.76 -1.46
C PHE A 98 -12.84 -7.66 -0.39
N GLN A 99 -13.84 -7.65 0.49
CA GLN A 99 -13.96 -6.67 1.57
C GLN A 99 -13.75 -7.33 2.92
N ILE A 100 -12.92 -6.71 3.76
CA ILE A 100 -12.81 -7.02 5.18
C ILE A 100 -13.39 -5.83 5.92
N ARG A 101 -14.44 -6.07 6.71
CA ARG A 101 -15.17 -5.04 7.43
C ARG A 101 -15.37 -5.45 8.89
N LEU A 102 -15.09 -4.53 9.81
CA LEU A 102 -15.47 -4.68 11.21
C LEU A 102 -16.96 -4.39 11.40
N THR A 103 -17.61 -5.16 12.26
CA THR A 103 -18.93 -4.78 12.76
C THR A 103 -18.81 -3.70 13.84
N PRO A 104 -19.86 -2.89 14.08
CA PRO A 104 -19.86 -1.92 15.17
C PRO A 104 -19.57 -2.54 16.54
N GLU A 105 -20.08 -3.74 16.79
CA GLU A 105 -19.88 -4.46 18.06
C GLU A 105 -18.42 -4.90 18.26
N GLU A 106 -17.74 -5.29 17.16
CA GLU A 106 -16.32 -5.61 17.18
C GLU A 106 -15.47 -4.36 17.42
N ALA A 107 -15.83 -3.24 16.78
CA ALA A 107 -15.15 -1.97 17.01
C ALA A 107 -15.31 -1.49 18.47
N ASP A 108 -16.52 -1.59 19.03
CA ASP A 108 -16.83 -1.21 20.41
C ASP A 108 -16.16 -2.12 21.44
N SER A 109 -15.95 -3.40 21.11
CA SER A 109 -15.20 -4.35 21.93
C SER A 109 -13.67 -4.21 21.80
N GLY A 110 -13.19 -3.25 21.00
CA GLY A 110 -11.77 -2.94 20.84
C GLY A 110 -11.03 -3.86 19.87
N VAL A 111 -11.74 -4.58 19.00
CA VAL A 111 -11.12 -5.38 17.95
C VAL A 111 -10.57 -4.46 16.86
N GLU A 112 -9.32 -4.70 16.47
CA GLU A 112 -8.66 -3.99 15.37
C GLU A 112 -8.78 -4.76 14.05
N ILE A 113 -8.99 -4.05 12.93
CA ILE A 113 -9.19 -4.64 11.61
C ILE A 113 -7.97 -5.43 11.13
N GLU A 114 -6.79 -5.07 11.63
CA GLU A 114 -5.52 -5.74 11.41
C GLU A 114 -5.58 -7.24 11.75
N LYS A 115 -6.38 -7.64 12.75
CA LYS A 115 -6.60 -9.05 13.08
C LYS A 115 -7.15 -9.81 11.87
N TYR A 116 -8.21 -9.30 11.26
CA TYR A 116 -8.83 -9.94 10.10
C TYR A 116 -7.97 -9.85 8.84
N ILE A 117 -7.25 -8.73 8.66
CA ILE A 117 -6.31 -8.55 7.56
C ILE A 117 -5.19 -9.60 7.64
N THR A 118 -4.57 -9.75 8.81
CA THR A 118 -3.46 -10.68 9.00
C THR A 118 -3.89 -12.15 8.87
N GLU A 119 -5.03 -12.54 9.44
CA GLU A 119 -5.60 -13.89 9.28
C GLU A 119 -5.89 -14.22 7.81
N TYR A 120 -6.43 -13.27 7.04
CA TYR A 120 -6.72 -13.45 5.63
C TYR A 120 -5.44 -13.56 4.79
N LEU A 121 -4.48 -12.65 5.01
CA LEU A 121 -3.20 -12.64 4.29
C LEU A 121 -2.34 -13.87 4.60
N ALA A 122 -2.40 -14.41 5.82
CA ALA A 122 -1.71 -15.65 6.18
C ALA A 122 -2.20 -16.84 5.34
N LYS A 123 -3.52 -17.00 5.17
CA LYS A 123 -4.10 -18.05 4.32
C LYS A 123 -3.70 -17.90 2.85
N MET A 124 -3.67 -16.66 2.35
CA MET A 124 -3.19 -16.39 0.99
C MET A 124 -1.71 -16.74 0.82
N HIS A 125 -0.89 -16.44 1.83
CA HIS A 125 0.53 -16.76 1.83
C HIS A 125 0.78 -18.27 1.86
N GLU A 126 0.05 -19.04 2.66
CA GLU A 126 0.10 -20.51 2.67
C GLU A 126 -0.23 -21.10 1.30
N THR A 127 -1.27 -20.56 0.65
CA THR A 127 -1.65 -20.95 -0.71
C THR A 127 -0.54 -20.61 -1.72
N PHE A 128 0.09 -19.45 -1.57
CA PHE A 128 1.21 -19.03 -2.41
C PHE A 128 2.41 -19.98 -2.29
N ILE A 129 2.79 -20.36 -1.06
CA ILE A 129 3.86 -21.33 -0.79
C ILE A 129 3.54 -22.68 -1.44
N THR A 130 2.33 -23.20 -1.20
CA THR A 130 1.91 -24.52 -1.72
C THR A 130 1.94 -24.57 -3.25
N ARG A 131 1.52 -23.49 -3.92
CA ARG A 131 1.60 -23.37 -5.38
C ARG A 131 3.04 -23.31 -5.86
N ALA A 132 3.92 -22.57 -5.18
CA ALA A 132 5.32 -22.47 -5.55
C ALA A 132 6.05 -23.82 -5.45
N ASP A 133 5.71 -24.64 -4.46
CA ASP A 133 6.27 -25.98 -4.30
C ASP A 133 5.72 -26.99 -5.32
N SER A 134 4.50 -26.79 -5.82
CA SER A 134 3.88 -27.65 -6.84
C SER A 134 4.42 -27.42 -8.27
N VAL A 135 5.19 -26.35 -8.50
CA VAL A 135 5.75 -25.98 -9.82
C VAL A 135 7.23 -26.36 -9.94
N LYS A 136 7.84 -26.89 -8.87
CA LYS A 136 9.19 -27.49 -8.90
C LYS A 136 9.13 -28.94 -9.32
#